data_AF-A0AAV8YY62-F1
#
_entry.id   AF-A0AAV8YY62-F1
#
_cell.length_a   1.000
_cell.length_b   1.000
_cell.length_c   1.000
_cell.angle_alpha   90.00
_cell.angle_beta   90.00
_cell.angle_gamma   90.00
#
_symmetry.space_group_name_H-M   'P 1'
#
loop_
_entity.id
_entity.type
_entity.pdbx_description
1 polymer ?
#
loop_
_entity_poly.entity_id
_entity_poly.type
_entity_poly.pdbx_seq_one_letter_code
_entity_poly.pdbx_strand_id
1 'polypeptide(L)'
;MSPVYPKLREAGAVFGQVMGYERPTWFDPEHMQEQDTQDWSTPYRMAYTNTFGKPPWFDFVAKEYAACREGVGISDYSSFTKIDLW
;
A
#
# COMPACT_ATOMS: atom_id res chain seq x y z
N MET A 1 8.65 0.26 10.76
CA MET A 1 7.60 -0.70 10.34
C MET A 1 6.34 -0.46 11.17
N SER A 2 5.16 -0.45 10.55
CA SER A 2 3.88 -0.14 11.22
C SER A 2 3.26 -1.38 11.88
N PRO A 3 2.58 -1.27 13.04
CA PRO A 3 1.90 -2.40 13.69
C PRO A 3 0.82 -3.06 12.83
N VAL A 4 0.22 -2.29 11.91
CA VAL A 4 -0.85 -2.79 11.02
C VAL A 4 -0.31 -3.39 9.72
N TYR A 5 1.01 -3.44 9.54
CA TYR A 5 1.66 -3.98 8.34
C TYR A 5 1.15 -5.38 7.95
N PRO A 6 1.02 -6.37 8.85
CA PRO A 6 0.58 -7.71 8.46
C PRO A 6 -0.83 -7.71 7.87
N LYS A 7 -1.75 -6.94 8.47
CA LYS A 7 -3.14 -6.81 8.00
C LYS A 7 -3.24 -6.07 6.67
N LEU A 8 -2.40 -5.05 6.47
CA LEU A 8 -2.35 -4.32 5.21
C LEU A 8 -1.83 -5.22 4.08
N ARG A 9 -0.79 -6.01 4.36
CA ARG A 9 -0.25 -6.99 3.43
C ARG A 9 -1.29 -8.06 3.08
N GLU A 10 -1.97 -8.61 4.09
CA GLU A 10 -3.10 -9.52 3.88
C GLU A 10 -4.18 -8.88 3.03
N ALA A 11 -4.48 -7.59 3.19
CA ALA A 11 -5.45 -6.86 2.38
C ALA A 11 -5.00 -6.58 0.92
N GLY A 12 -3.82 -7.05 0.50
CA GLY A 12 -3.28 -6.82 -0.85
C GLY A 12 -2.57 -5.48 -1.02
N ALA A 13 -2.07 -4.87 0.06
CA ALA A 13 -1.32 -3.62 -0.04
C ALA A 13 -0.04 -3.80 -0.86
N VAL A 14 0.16 -2.90 -1.84
CA VAL A 14 1.43 -2.71 -2.52
C VAL A 14 2.19 -1.60 -1.81
N PHE A 15 3.37 -1.90 -1.30
CA PHE A 15 4.12 -0.98 -0.44
C PHE A 15 5.17 -0.19 -1.23
N GLY A 16 5.31 1.08 -0.88
CA GLY A 16 6.45 1.92 -1.20
C GLY A 16 7.24 2.26 0.06
N GLN A 17 8.50 2.67 -0.11
CA GLN A 17 9.36 3.07 1.01
C GLN A 17 9.50 4.60 1.04
N VAL A 18 9.20 5.21 2.18
CA VAL A 18 9.41 6.65 2.43
C VAL A 18 10.09 6.83 3.79
N MET A 19 11.28 7.46 3.81
CA MET A 19 12.08 7.70 5.03
C MET A 19 12.27 6.44 5.92
N GLY A 20 12.53 5.27 5.33
CA GLY A 20 12.69 4.01 6.06
C GLY A 20 11.38 3.35 6.53
N TYR A 21 10.22 3.93 6.21
CA TYR A 21 8.92 3.33 6.50
C TYR A 21 8.28 2.77 5.23
N GLU A 22 7.77 1.55 5.34
CA GLU A 22 6.87 0.94 4.36
C GLU A 22 5.49 1.58 4.50
N ARG A 23 4.97 2.11 3.39
CA ARG A 23 3.65 2.72 3.31
C ARG A 23 2.85 2.03 2.22
N PRO A 24 1.60 1.62 2.49
CA PRO A 24 0.71 1.15 1.44
C PRO A 24 0.49 2.29 0.44
N THR A 25 0.73 2.03 -0.84
CA THR A 25 0.57 3.01 -1.92
C THR A 25 -0.77 2.85 -2.63
N TRP A 26 -1.20 1.61 -2.85
CA TRP A 26 -2.55 1.20 -3.26
C TRP A 26 -2.80 -0.24 -2.84
N PHE A 27 -4.04 -0.69 -2.96
CA PHE A 27 -4.45 -2.05 -2.68
C PHE A 27 -4.84 -2.79 -3.98
N ASP A 28 -4.20 -3.93 -4.20
CA ASP A 28 -4.46 -4.82 -5.32
C ASP A 28 -4.91 -6.19 -4.78
N PRO A 29 -6.21 -6.54 -4.90
CA PRO A 29 -6.73 -7.81 -4.40
C PRO A 29 -6.10 -9.03 -5.07
N GLU A 30 -5.61 -8.92 -6.30
CA GLU A 30 -4.96 -10.03 -7.00
C GLU A 30 -3.54 -10.29 -6.46
N HIS A 31 -2.90 -9.26 -5.92
CA HIS A 31 -1.58 -9.37 -5.30
C HIS A 31 -1.59 -10.21 -4.01
N MET A 32 -2.76 -10.43 -3.39
CA MET A 32 -2.90 -11.41 -2.29
C MET A 32 -2.46 -12.81 -2.71
N GLN A 33 -2.72 -13.21 -3.97
CA GLN A 33 -2.45 -14.57 -4.45
C GLN A 33 -0.99 -14.80 -4.84
N GLU A 34 -0.28 -13.74 -5.27
CA GLU A 34 1.13 -13.82 -5.67
C GLU A 34 2.09 -14.06 -4.49
N GLN A 35 1.67 -13.71 -3.26
CA GLN A 35 2.53 -13.84 -2.07
C GLN A 35 2.45 -15.23 -1.39
N ASP A 36 1.45 -16.05 -1.74
CA ASP A 36 1.28 -17.41 -1.19
C ASP A 36 2.21 -18.42 -1.89
N THR A 37 2.69 -18.09 -3.10
CA THR A 37 3.81 -18.79 -3.71
C THR A 37 5.11 -18.30 -3.07
N GLN A 38 5.54 -19.02 -2.03
CA GLN A 38 6.76 -18.78 -1.25
C GLN A 38 8.05 -19.07 -2.06
N ASP A 39 8.15 -18.47 -3.24
CA ASP A 39 9.36 -18.48 -4.07
C ASP A 39 10.17 -17.22 -3.78
N TRP A 40 11.26 -17.40 -3.05
CA TRP A 40 12.21 -16.34 -2.69
C TRP A 40 12.88 -15.67 -3.89
N SER A 41 12.70 -16.20 -5.10
CA SER A 41 13.17 -15.58 -6.34
C SER A 41 12.21 -14.51 -6.90
N THR A 42 10.99 -14.41 -6.38
CA THR A 42 10.00 -13.42 -6.84
C THR A 42 10.31 -12.05 -6.23
N PRO A 43 10.65 -11.02 -7.03
CA PRO A 43 10.94 -9.70 -6.50
C PRO A 43 9.69 -9.06 -5.90
N TYR A 44 9.85 -8.43 -4.73
CA TYR A 44 8.78 -7.69 -4.07
C TYR A 44 8.23 -6.60 -5.00
N ARG A 45 6.91 -6.59 -5.21
CA ARG A 45 6.26 -5.61 -6.09
C ARG A 45 6.32 -4.24 -5.45
N MET A 46 7.22 -3.40 -5.95
CA MET A 46 7.32 -2.00 -5.56
C MET A 46 6.50 -1.13 -6.50
N ALA A 47 5.98 -0.03 -5.94
CA ALA A 47 5.29 0.97 -6.70
C ALA A 47 6.19 1.61 -7.77
N TYR A 48 6.03 1.21 -9.04
CA TYR A 48 6.79 1.76 -10.16
C TYR A 48 5.89 2.07 -11.36
N THR A 49 6.23 3.13 -12.09
CA THR A 49 5.52 3.58 -13.29
C THR A 49 6.54 3.87 -14.38
N ASN A 50 6.41 3.20 -15.53
CA ASN A 50 7.31 3.42 -16.67
C ASN A 50 6.76 4.45 -17.69
N THR A 51 5.76 5.24 -17.28
CA THR A 51 5.06 6.18 -18.14
C THR A 51 4.92 7.53 -17.45
N PHE A 52 4.92 8.61 -18.24
CA PHE A 52 4.58 9.96 -17.77
C PHE A 52 3.06 10.21 -17.75
N GLY A 53 2.27 9.23 -18.19
CA GLY A 53 0.81 9.29 -18.30
C GLY A 53 0.09 8.57 -17.15
N LYS A 54 -1.15 8.13 -17.41
CA LYS A 54 -1.95 7.41 -16.42
C LYS A 54 -1.24 6.11 -16.00
N PRO A 55 -0.92 5.91 -14.71
CA PRO A 55 -0.24 4.72 -14.25
C PRO A 55 -1.19 3.51 -14.20
N PRO A 56 -0.66 2.27 -14.27
CA PRO A 56 -1.49 1.06 -14.32
C PRO A 56 -2.32 0.85 -13.04
N TRP A 57 -1.89 1.40 -11.91
CA TRP A 57 -2.58 1.29 -10.62
C TRP A 57 -3.66 2.36 -10.39
N PHE A 58 -3.87 3.27 -11.35
CA PHE A 58 -4.78 4.40 -11.18
C PHE A 58 -6.22 3.97 -10.92
N ASP A 59 -6.68 2.87 -11.53
CA ASP A 59 -8.05 2.39 -11.35
C ASP A 59 -8.26 1.77 -9.95
N PHE A 60 -7.22 1.25 -9.31
CA PHE A 60 -7.28 0.83 -7.90
C PHE A 60 -7.46 2.04 -6.99
N VAL A 61 -6.66 3.10 -7.21
CA VAL A 61 -6.78 4.35 -6.45
C VAL A 61 -8.13 5.03 -6.67
N ALA A 62 -8.70 4.96 -7.88
CA ALA A 62 -10.05 5.46 -8.14
C ALA A 62 -11.12 4.72 -7.33
N LYS A 63 -10.99 3.39 -7.16
CA LYS A 63 -11.89 2.59 -6.31
C LYS A 63 -11.70 2.93 -4.83
N GLU A 64 -10.46 3.09 -4.37
CA GLU A 64 -10.18 3.53 -2.99
C GLU A 64 -10.78 4.90 -2.69
N TYR A 65 -10.67 5.83 -3.65
CA TYR A 65 -11.30 7.15 -3.53
C TYR A 65 -12.81 7.04 -3.41
N ALA A 66 -13.46 6.26 -4.29
CA ALA A 66 -14.90 6.04 -4.23
C ALA A 66 -15.32 5.43 -2.88
N ALA A 67 -14.59 4.42 -2.39
CA ALA A 67 -14.83 3.81 -1.08
C ALA A 67 -14.67 4.81 0.08
N CYS A 68 -13.67 5.70 0.03
CA CYS A 68 -13.50 6.76 1.02
C CYS A 68 -14.64 7.80 0.94
N ARG A 69 -15.12 8.10 -0.27
CA ARG A 69 -16.11 9.15 -0.51
C ARG A 69 -17.53 8.71 -0.16
N GLU A 70 -17.86 7.47 -0.49
CA GLU A 70 -19.21 6.89 -0.41
C GLU A 70 -19.38 5.96 0.80
N GLY A 71 -18.27 5.57 1.45
CA GLY A 71 -18.25 4.65 2.59
C GLY A 71 -17.27 5.07 3.67
N VAL A 72 -16.37 4.15 4.05
CA VAL A 72 -15.38 4.36 5.11
C VAL A 72 -14.00 3.94 4.62
N GLY A 73 -13.02 4.83 4.77
CA GLY A 73 -11.61 4.57 4.51
C GLY A 73 -10.80 4.50 5.81
N ILE A 74 -9.78 3.65 5.84
CA ILE A 74 -8.79 3.57 6.93
C ILE A 74 -7.42 3.88 6.32
N SER A 75 -6.65 4.74 6.98
CA SER A 75 -5.31 5.13 6.53
C SER A 75 -4.28 4.97 7.63
N ASP A 76 -3.10 4.45 7.28
CA ASP A 76 -2.00 4.26 8.23
C ASP A 76 -1.11 5.52 8.32
N TYR A 77 -1.21 6.24 9.43
CA TYR A 77 -0.40 7.41 9.78
C TYR A 77 0.69 7.09 10.84
N SER A 78 1.04 5.82 11.02
CA SER A 78 2.06 5.40 11.98
C SER A 78 3.44 6.00 11.67
N SER A 79 3.74 6.25 10.40
CA SER A 79 4.99 6.85 9.93
C SER A 79 5.16 8.34 10.26
N PHE A 80 4.10 9.05 10.64
CA PHE A 80 4.20 10.48 10.93
C PHE A 80 4.94 10.73 12.24
N THR A 81 5.79 11.75 12.24
CA THR A 81 6.50 12.21 13.44
C THR A 81 5.50 12.61 14.51
N LYS A 82 5.66 12.04 15.70
CA LYS A 82 4.85 12.34 16.88
C LYS A 82 5.78 13.00 17.89
N ILE A 83 5.48 14.25 18.25
CA ILE A 83 6.26 15.03 19.21
C ILE A 83 5.35 15.31 20.39
N ASP A 84 5.81 14.93 21.58
CA ASP A 84 5.17 15.29 22.84
C ASP A 84 5.99 16.42 23.47
N LEU A 85 5.33 17.54 23.76
CA LEU A 85 5.95 18.73 24.33
C LEU A 85 5.38 18.91 25.73
N TRP A 86 6.23 18.70 26.73
CA TRP A 86 5.91 18.93 28.14
C TRP A 86 6.22 20.37 28.57
#